data_AF-A0A6V7E833-F1
#
_entry.id   AF-A0A6V7E833-F1
#
_cell.length_a   1.000
_cell.length_b   1.000
_cell.length_c   1.000
_cell.angle_alpha   90.00
_cell.angle_beta   90.00
_cell.angle_gamma   90.00
#
_symmetry.space_group_name_H-M   'P 1'
#
loop_
_entity.id
_entity.type
_entity.pdbx_description
1 polymer ?
#
loop_
_entity_poly.entity_id
_entity_poly.type
_entity_poly.pdbx_seq_one_letter_code
_entity_poly.pdbx_strand_id
1 'polypeptide(L)'
;MQGAVTQLCYIRAYEMHKLEDFMSTTTIRLPDELKMRVAAAAKRGGTTAHSFILEAIAEKAESVERRADFDAVAEQRYAGIVASGKTIAWDDMRGYLEKRMAGEPAKRPTARKLAR
;
A
#
# COMPACT_ATOMS: atom_id res chain seq x y z
N MET A 1 25.88 -39.51 6.38
CA MET A 1 24.93 -38.72 5.56
C MET A 1 23.51 -38.66 6.16
N GLN A 2 23.29 -39.00 7.44
CA GLN A 2 21.94 -39.03 8.06
C GLN A 2 21.50 -37.72 8.75
N GLY A 3 22.43 -36.82 9.09
CA GLY A 3 22.13 -35.58 9.86
C GLY A 3 21.62 -34.40 9.03
N ALA A 4 21.94 -34.34 7.74
CA ALA A 4 21.46 -33.26 6.86
C ALA A 4 19.98 -33.44 6.48
N VAL A 5 19.51 -34.68 6.40
CA VAL A 5 18.11 -35.01 6.05
C VAL A 5 17.16 -34.69 7.20
N THR A 6 17.58 -34.91 8.44
CA THR A 6 16.80 -34.59 9.65
C THR A 6 16.67 -33.08 9.88
N GLN A 7 17.71 -32.30 9.58
CA GLN A 7 17.67 -30.84 9.68
C GLN A 7 16.72 -30.21 8.63
N LEU A 8 16.69 -30.75 7.40
CA LEU A 8 15.78 -30.27 6.35
C LEU A 8 14.31 -30.60 6.66
N CYS A 9 14.02 -31.78 7.23
CA CYS A 9 12.67 -32.12 7.69
C CYS A 9 12.21 -31.21 8.85
N TYR A 10 13.11 -30.86 9.77
CA TYR A 10 12.78 -30.01 10.91
C TYR A 10 12.47 -28.56 10.50
N ILE A 11 13.25 -28.00 9.55
CA ILE A 11 13.02 -26.64 9.03
C ILE A 11 11.70 -26.57 8.24
N ARG A 12 11.40 -27.58 7.41
CA ARG A 12 10.16 -27.65 6.63
C ARG A 12 8.91 -27.83 7.51
N ALA A 13 9.01 -28.56 8.61
CA ALA A 13 7.94 -28.68 9.60
C ALA A 13 7.72 -27.39 10.41
N TYR A 14 8.79 -26.67 10.74
CA TYR A 14 8.71 -25.37 11.43
C TYR A 14 8.05 -24.28 10.57
N GLU A 15 8.34 -24.28 9.26
CA GLU A 15 7.74 -23.33 8.31
C GLU A 15 6.26 -23.61 8.04
N MET A 16 5.84 -24.88 8.11
CA MET A 16 4.41 -25.27 8.03
C MET A 16 3.64 -24.94 9.31
N HIS A 17 4.20 -25.16 10.50
CA HIS A 17 3.54 -24.81 11.76
C HIS A 17 3.33 -23.30 11.93
N LYS A 18 4.21 -22.48 11.35
CA LYS A 18 4.08 -21.01 11.33
C LYS A 18 2.93 -20.52 10.44
N LEU A 19 2.49 -21.33 9.48
CA LEU A 19 1.31 -21.07 8.66
C LEU A 19 0.00 -21.49 9.34
N GLU A 20 0.05 -22.38 10.34
CA GLU A 20 -1.13 -22.79 11.14
C GLU A 20 -1.54 -21.73 12.18
N ASP A 21 -0.61 -20.87 12.64
CA ASP A 21 -0.89 -19.73 13.54
C ASP A 21 -1.74 -18.61 12.87
N PHE A 22 -1.98 -18.68 11.55
CA PHE A 22 -2.73 -17.66 10.80
C PHE A 22 -4.25 -17.72 10.96
N MET A 23 -4.81 -18.77 11.58
CA MET A 23 -6.24 -18.83 11.94
C MET A 23 -6.52 -18.48 13.41
N SER A 24 -5.67 -17.62 14.00
CA SER A 24 -5.87 -17.16 15.37
C SER A 24 -7.10 -16.24 15.46
N THR A 25 -8.07 -16.63 16.29
CA THR A 25 -9.26 -15.81 16.56
C THR A 25 -8.87 -14.64 17.46
N THR A 26 -8.83 -13.44 16.89
CA THR A 26 -8.58 -12.22 17.66
C THR A 26 -9.89 -11.68 18.25
N THR A 27 -9.98 -11.59 19.58
CA THR A 27 -11.13 -11.00 20.26
C THR A 27 -10.98 -9.49 20.38
N ILE A 28 -11.74 -8.74 19.58
CA ILE A 28 -11.72 -7.28 19.58
C ILE A 28 -12.92 -6.75 20.39
N ARG A 29 -12.65 -5.92 21.40
CA ARG A 29 -13.70 -5.24 22.18
C ARG A 29 -14.17 -4.00 21.43
N LEU A 30 -15.44 -3.97 21.06
CA LEU A 30 -16.07 -2.83 20.40
C LEU A 30 -16.96 -2.07 21.40
N PRO A 31 -16.84 -0.74 21.51
CA PRO A 31 -17.80 0.08 22.23
C PRO A 31 -19.22 -0.12 21.67
N ASP A 32 -20.25 -0.01 22.52
CA ASP A 32 -21.64 -0.30 22.13
C ASP A 32 -22.11 0.56 20.96
N GLU A 33 -21.74 1.84 20.94
CA GLU A 33 -22.06 2.74 19.83
C GLU A 33 -21.49 2.23 18.50
N LEU A 34 -20.22 1.80 18.50
CA LEU A 34 -19.57 1.28 17.31
C LEU A 34 -20.20 -0.04 16.86
N LYS A 35 -20.53 -0.93 17.81
CA LYS A 35 -21.21 -2.19 17.53
C LYS A 35 -22.56 -1.96 16.84
N MET A 36 -23.36 -0.99 17.30
CA MET A 36 -24.62 -0.62 16.67
C MET A 36 -24.42 -0.08 15.24
N ARG A 37 -23.43 0.79 15.04
CA ARG A 37 -23.13 1.36 13.72
C ARG A 37 -22.68 0.30 12.72
N VAL A 38 -21.82 -0.63 13.15
CA VAL A 38 -21.38 -1.77 12.32
C VAL A 38 -22.56 -2.66 11.96
N ALA A 39 -23.41 -3.03 12.93
CA ALA A 39 -24.59 -3.85 12.65
C ALA A 39 -25.53 -3.19 11.63
N ALA A 40 -25.77 -1.88 11.76
CA ALA A 40 -26.58 -1.12 10.82
C ALA A 40 -25.93 -1.03 9.43
N ALA A 41 -24.61 -0.85 9.34
CA ALA A 41 -23.88 -0.80 8.08
C ALA A 41 -23.89 -2.16 7.35
N ALA A 42 -23.62 -3.25 8.07
CA ALA A 42 -23.68 -4.60 7.56
C ALA A 42 -25.10 -4.93 7.02
N LYS A 43 -26.15 -4.58 7.78
CA LYS A 43 -27.54 -4.75 7.34
C LYS A 43 -27.84 -4.00 6.03
N ARG A 44 -27.35 -2.76 5.88
CA ARG A 44 -27.52 -1.99 4.63
C ARG A 44 -26.76 -2.60 3.45
N GLY A 45 -25.59 -3.17 3.71
CA GLY A 45 -24.76 -3.84 2.71
C GLY A 45 -25.17 -5.28 2.40
N GLY A 46 -26.15 -5.85 3.12
CA GLY A 46 -26.55 -7.25 2.98
C GLY A 46 -25.50 -8.25 3.49
N THR A 47 -24.56 -7.82 4.33
CA THR A 47 -23.49 -8.65 4.89
C THR A 47 -23.69 -8.89 6.39
N THR A 48 -22.89 -9.78 6.98
CA THR A 48 -22.86 -9.98 8.43
C THR A 48 -21.92 -8.97 9.09
N ALA A 49 -22.15 -8.66 10.37
CA ALA A 49 -21.25 -7.80 11.13
C ALA A 49 -19.80 -8.33 11.15
N HIS A 50 -19.62 -9.65 11.17
CA HIS A 50 -18.30 -10.27 11.13
C HIS A 50 -17.59 -10.02 9.79
N SER A 51 -18.25 -10.31 8.66
CA SER A 51 -17.69 -10.05 7.31
C SER A 51 -17.35 -8.59 7.13
N PHE A 52 -18.26 -7.69 7.55
CA PHE A 52 -18.05 -6.26 7.47
C PHE A 52 -16.81 -5.80 8.25
N ILE A 53 -16.58 -6.35 9.44
CA ILE A 53 -15.38 -6.00 10.25
C ILE A 53 -14.11 -6.50 9.57
N LEU A 54 -14.12 -7.73 9.03
CA LEU A 54 -12.95 -8.27 8.34
C LEU A 54 -12.59 -7.46 7.09
N GLU A 55 -13.59 -7.13 6.28
CA GLU A 55 -13.44 -6.27 5.09
C GLU A 55 -12.88 -4.90 5.49
N ALA A 56 -13.44 -4.27 6.52
CA ALA A 56 -12.96 -2.96 7.00
C ALA A 56 -11.50 -3.00 7.48
N ILE A 57 -11.07 -4.08 8.15
CA ILE A 57 -9.68 -4.24 8.58
C ILE A 57 -8.76 -4.46 7.37
N ALA A 58 -9.16 -5.31 6.42
CA ALA A 58 -8.40 -5.56 5.19
C ALA A 58 -8.21 -4.28 4.37
N GLU A 59 -9.30 -3.54 4.13
CA GLU A 59 -9.27 -2.26 3.43
C GLU A 59 -8.37 -1.24 4.14
N LYS A 60 -8.42 -1.20 5.48
CA LYS A 60 -7.57 -0.29 6.25
C LYS A 60 -6.11 -0.67 6.18
N ALA A 61 -5.77 -1.97 6.25
CA ALA A 61 -4.41 -2.46 6.12
C ALA A 61 -3.85 -2.09 4.74
N GLU A 62 -4.54 -2.45 3.67
CA GLU A 62 -4.15 -2.09 2.30
C GLU A 62 -4.00 -0.58 2.10
N SER A 63 -4.91 0.22 2.69
CA SER A 63 -4.83 1.68 2.59
C SER A 63 -3.57 2.23 3.27
N VAL A 64 -3.13 1.64 4.38
CA VAL A 64 -1.92 2.06 5.08
C VAL A 64 -0.68 1.65 4.29
N GLU A 65 -0.67 0.44 3.74
CA GLU A 65 0.41 -0.08 2.90
C GLU A 65 0.58 0.79 1.64
N ARG A 66 -0.51 1.03 0.89
CA ARG A 66 -0.48 1.91 -0.29
C ARG A 66 0.03 3.31 0.05
N ARG A 67 -0.30 3.81 1.25
CA ARG A 67 0.17 5.13 1.70
C ARG A 67 1.67 5.10 1.98
N ALA A 68 2.14 4.09 2.68
CA ALA A 68 3.56 3.91 2.97
C ALA A 68 4.38 3.78 1.67
N ASP A 69 3.90 3.00 0.70
CA ASP A 69 4.54 2.86 -0.61
C ASP A 69 4.60 4.19 -1.37
N PHE A 70 3.51 4.96 -1.34
CA PHE A 70 3.48 6.28 -1.97
C PHE A 70 4.48 7.24 -1.33
N ASP A 71 4.52 7.29 0.00
CA ASP A 71 5.44 8.15 0.74
C ASP A 71 6.90 7.70 0.51
N ALA A 72 7.19 6.40 0.47
CA ALA A 72 8.52 5.88 0.13
C ALA A 72 8.98 6.28 -1.28
N VAL A 73 8.09 6.21 -2.27
CA VAL A 73 8.39 6.68 -3.63
C VAL A 73 8.62 8.19 -3.67
N ALA A 74 7.86 8.97 -2.89
CA ALA A 74 8.03 10.41 -2.80
C ALA A 74 9.40 10.77 -2.20
N GLU A 75 9.78 10.15 -1.08
CA GLU A 75 11.08 10.34 -0.45
C GLU A 75 12.25 9.95 -1.36
N GLN A 76 12.14 8.80 -2.05
CA GLN A 76 13.15 8.37 -3.01
C GLN A 76 13.35 9.40 -4.13
N ARG A 77 12.24 9.94 -4.68
CA ARG A 77 12.29 10.97 -5.72
C ARG A 77 12.86 12.28 -5.19
N TYR A 78 12.48 12.67 -3.98
CA TYR A 78 12.97 13.88 -3.35
C TYR A 78 14.48 13.79 -3.08
N ALA A 79 14.98 12.68 -2.57
CA ALA A 79 16.40 12.43 -2.40
C ALA A 79 17.17 12.57 -3.73
N GLY A 80 16.60 12.09 -4.84
CA GLY A 80 17.17 12.28 -6.18
C GLY A 80 17.21 13.74 -6.64
N ILE A 81 16.18 14.53 -6.32
CA ILE A 81 16.16 15.98 -6.58
C ILE A 81 17.22 16.69 -5.74
N VAL A 82 17.31 16.40 -4.44
CA VAL A 82 18.30 16.99 -3.53
C VAL A 82 19.73 16.68 -4.00
N ALA A 83 20.00 15.42 -4.37
CA ALA A 83 21.33 15.01 -4.83
C ALA A 83 21.72 15.61 -6.18
N SER A 84 20.79 15.70 -7.13
CA SER A 84 21.09 16.17 -8.49
C SER A 84 20.95 17.69 -8.67
N GLY A 85 20.11 18.33 -7.86
CA GLY A 85 19.65 19.70 -8.05
C GLY A 85 18.84 19.93 -9.33
N LYS A 86 18.43 18.86 -10.03
CA LYS A 86 17.71 18.95 -11.30
C LYS A 86 16.23 18.71 -11.09
N THR A 87 15.41 19.60 -11.64
CA THR A 87 13.95 19.46 -11.67
C THR A 87 13.41 19.87 -13.04
N ILE A 88 12.11 19.67 -13.25
CA ILE A 88 11.41 20.19 -14.43
C ILE A 88 10.59 21.40 -13.94
N ALA A 89 10.71 22.54 -14.62
CA ALA A 89 9.88 23.70 -14.31
C ALA A 89 8.41 23.36 -14.54
N TRP A 90 7.53 23.84 -13.65
CA TRP A 90 6.11 23.49 -13.71
C TRP A 90 5.45 23.95 -15.01
N ASP A 91 5.80 25.14 -15.52
CA ASP A 91 5.25 25.66 -16.77
C ASP A 91 5.61 24.79 -17.98
N ASP A 92 6.85 24.27 -18.03
CA ASP A 92 7.28 23.33 -19.08
C ASP A 92 6.48 22.02 -19.03
N MET A 93 6.25 21.49 -17.82
CA MET A 93 5.47 20.26 -17.62
C MET A 93 3.99 20.48 -17.95
N ARG A 94 3.41 21.58 -17.48
CA ARG A 94 2.01 21.95 -17.76
C ARG A 94 1.78 22.05 -19.27
N GLY A 95 2.61 22.83 -19.97
CA GLY A 95 2.48 22.98 -21.43
C GLY A 95 2.63 21.66 -22.19
N TYR A 96 3.52 20.77 -21.72
CA TYR A 96 3.61 19.41 -22.27
C TYR A 96 2.33 18.59 -22.05
N LEU A 97 1.75 18.62 -20.84
CA LEU A 97 0.54 17.88 -20.51
C LEU A 97 -0.67 18.40 -21.27
N GLU A 98 -0.84 19.72 -21.39
CA GLU A 98 -1.93 20.35 -22.16
C GLU A 98 -1.91 19.92 -23.62
N LYS A 99 -0.75 20.01 -24.28
CA LYS A 99 -0.59 19.55 -25.67
C LYS A 99 -0.86 18.07 -25.83
N ARG A 100 -0.39 17.25 -24.87
CA ARG A 100 -0.65 15.81 -24.88
C ARG A 100 -2.14 15.49 -24.75
N MET A 101 -2.86 16.21 -23.90
CA MET A 101 -4.33 16.06 -23.77
C MET A 101 -5.06 16.47 -25.05
N ALA A 102 -4.56 17.47 -25.78
CA ALA A 102 -5.08 17.88 -27.08
C ALA A 102 -4.71 16.94 -28.24
N GLY A 103 -3.92 15.89 -28.00
CA GLY A 103 -3.43 14.97 -29.04
C GLY A 103 -2.33 15.58 -29.94
N GLU A 104 -1.78 16.72 -29.56
CA GLU A 104 -0.73 17.40 -30.31
C GLU A 104 0.66 16.78 -30.04
N PRO A 105 1.57 16.80 -31.02
CA PRO A 105 2.94 16.39 -30.81
C PRO A 105 3.64 17.36 -29.84
N ALA A 106 4.08 16.84 -28.69
CA ALA A 106 4.78 17.61 -27.67
C ALA A 106 6.09 16.91 -27.24
N LYS A 107 7.19 17.67 -27.20
CA LYS A 107 8.46 17.17 -26.67
C LYS A 107 8.38 17.07 -25.15
N ARG A 108 8.72 15.90 -24.60
CA ARG A 108 8.77 15.69 -23.15
C ARG A 108 9.86 16.59 -22.52
N PRO A 109 9.54 17.39 -21.50
CA PRO A 109 10.52 18.24 -20.85
C PRO A 109 11.55 17.40 -20.08
N THR A 110 12.79 17.87 -20.05
CA THR A 110 13.92 17.19 -19.41
C THR A 110 14.33 17.91 -18.13
N ALA A 111 14.74 17.14 -17.11
CA ALA A 111 15.18 17.70 -15.85
C ALA A 111 16.49 18.48 -16.01
N ARG A 112 16.50 19.72 -15.54
CA ARG A 112 17.63 20.66 -15.60
C ARG A 112 17.82 21.33 -14.26
N LYS A 113 19.02 21.84 -13.98
CA LYS A 113 19.23 22.67 -12.79
C LYS A 113 18.36 23.91 -12.94
N LEU A 114 17.54 24.22 -11.93
CA LEU A 114 16.81 25.48 -11.92
C LEU A 114 17.84 26.60 -11.76
N ALA A 115 17.92 27.50 -12.74
CA ALA A 115 18.58 28.77 -12.54
C ALA A 115 17.73 29.54 -11.52
N ARG A 116 18.38 30.05 -10.46
CA ARG A 116 17.75 31.01 -9.55
C ARG A 116 17.47 32.32 -10.28
#